data_AF-A0A840W7L6-F1
#
_entry.id   AF-A0A840W7L6-F1
#
_cell.length_a   1.000
_cell.length_b   1.000
_cell.length_c   1.000
_cell.angle_alpha   90.00
_cell.angle_beta   90.00
_cell.angle_gamma   90.00
#
_symmetry.space_group_name_H-M   'P 1'
#
loop_
_entity.id
_entity.type
_entity.pdbx_description
1 polymer ?
#
loop_
_entity_poly.entity_id
_entity_poly.type
_entity_poly.pdbx_seq_one_letter_code
_entity_poly.pdbx_strand_id
1 'polypeptide(L)'
;MNVGILGGDVAQIQEHASAYQILGDNLVACGGNVLSTTDSAVAGLQEQISSAQASVESALHAVSQESRSVTASFGGVQWTGANRAQAEEVGTELDARVNETTVRVQEIFETFRADLARLGGELNEVATQFNAVAGAAGESAASLSQAMNSQALQLDEVMNTGITRA
;
A
#
# COMPACT_ATOMS: atom_id res chain seq x y z
N MET A 1 15.64 -54.46 24.19
CA MET A 1 14.74 -54.04 23.10
C MET A 1 14.20 -52.67 23.44
N ASN A 2 14.55 -51.68 22.62
CA ASN A 2 14.44 -50.25 22.87
C ASN A 2 13.13 -49.65 22.32
N VAL A 3 12.01 -50.37 22.50
CA VAL A 3 10.73 -50.05 21.83
C VAL A 3 10.16 -48.70 22.28
N GLY A 4 10.44 -48.29 23.53
CA GLY A 4 10.00 -47.00 24.07
C GLY A 4 10.83 -45.78 23.62
N ILE A 5 12.07 -45.97 23.15
CA ILE A 5 12.89 -44.87 22.63
C ILE A 5 12.56 -44.62 21.15
N LEU A 6 12.26 -45.67 20.39
CA LEU A 6 12.04 -45.60 18.94
C LEU A 6 10.62 -45.13 18.55
N GLY A 7 9.59 -45.43 19.35
CA GLY A 7 8.26 -44.82 19.18
C GLY A 7 8.24 -43.31 19.47
N GLY A 8 9.18 -42.85 20.30
CA GLY A 8 9.40 -41.42 20.55
C GLY A 8 9.96 -40.69 19.32
N ASP A 9 10.82 -41.35 18.55
CA ASP A 9 11.43 -40.78 17.35
C ASP A 9 10.39 -40.56 16.22
N VAL A 10 9.46 -41.50 16.00
CA VAL A 10 8.34 -41.31 15.04
C VAL A 10 7.45 -40.13 15.44
N ALA A 11 7.10 -40.04 16.72
CA ALA A 11 6.28 -38.95 17.23
C ALA A 11 6.97 -37.58 17.07
N GLN A 12 8.28 -37.51 17.32
CA GLN A 12 9.07 -36.28 17.08
C GLN A 12 9.13 -35.90 15.60
N ILE A 13 9.31 -36.85 14.68
CA ILE A 13 9.33 -36.56 13.24
C ILE A 13 7.97 -36.00 12.79
N GLN A 14 6.87 -36.59 13.27
CA GLN A 14 5.52 -36.11 12.96
C GLN A 14 5.23 -34.72 13.57
N GLU A 15 5.72 -34.45 14.78
CA GLU A 15 5.64 -33.13 15.41
C GLU A 15 6.36 -32.07 14.57
N HIS A 16 7.59 -32.36 14.13
CA HIS A 16 8.33 -31.46 13.25
C HIS A 16 7.66 -31.28 11.88
N ALA A 17 7.10 -32.34 11.30
CA ALA A 17 6.33 -32.24 10.05
C ALA A 17 5.13 -31.30 10.20
N SER A 18 4.41 -31.39 11.32
CA SER A 18 3.28 -30.49 11.64
C SER A 18 3.75 -29.03 11.79
N ALA A 19 4.88 -28.81 12.48
CA ALA A 19 5.45 -27.48 12.62
C ALA A 19 5.83 -26.84 11.27
N TYR A 20 6.38 -27.61 10.33
CA TYR A 20 6.66 -27.13 8.97
C TYR A 20 5.39 -26.80 8.19
N GLN A 21 4.33 -27.57 8.36
CA GLN A 21 3.04 -27.28 7.72
C GLN A 21 2.45 -25.96 8.24
N ILE A 22 2.44 -25.78 9.57
CA ILE A 22 1.98 -24.53 10.21
C ILE A 22 2.83 -23.33 9.75
N LEU A 23 4.16 -23.50 9.68
CA LEU A 23 5.05 -22.46 9.16
C LEU A 23 4.69 -22.11 7.71
N GLY A 24 4.45 -23.11 6.86
CA GLY A 24 4.08 -22.90 5.47
C GLY A 24 2.78 -22.12 5.32
N ASP A 25 1.74 -22.52 6.06
CA ASP A 25 0.44 -21.82 6.07
C ASP A 25 0.59 -20.37 6.55
N ASN A 26 1.38 -20.14 7.60
CA ASN A 26 1.66 -18.81 8.13
C ASN A 26 2.43 -17.93 7.12
N LEU A 27 3.37 -18.50 6.36
CA LEU A 27 4.10 -17.77 5.32
C LEU A 27 3.17 -17.33 4.19
N VAL A 28 2.33 -18.24 3.69
CA VAL A 28 1.33 -17.92 2.65
C VAL A 28 0.36 -16.84 3.15
N ALA A 29 -0.14 -16.98 4.37
CA ALA A 29 -1.02 -15.99 4.98
C ALA A 29 -0.33 -14.62 5.14
N CYS A 30 0.94 -14.62 5.57
CA CYS A 30 1.75 -13.40 5.66
C CYS A 30 1.91 -12.71 4.30
N GLY A 31 2.22 -13.47 3.25
CA GLY A 31 2.30 -12.96 1.87
C GLY A 31 1.00 -12.28 1.42
N GLY A 32 -0.14 -12.96 1.62
CA GLY A 32 -1.46 -12.41 1.30
C GLY A 32 -1.80 -11.16 2.11
N ASN A 33 -1.46 -11.14 3.40
CA ASN A 33 -1.69 -9.98 4.26
C ASN A 33 -0.86 -8.77 3.85
N VAL A 34 0.40 -8.96 3.47
CA VAL A 34 1.27 -7.88 2.97
C VAL A 34 0.69 -7.28 1.68
N LEU A 35 0.26 -8.11 0.73
CA LEU A 35 -0.39 -7.67 -0.49
C LEU A 35 -1.66 -6.86 -0.19
N SER A 36 -2.60 -7.45 0.55
CA SER A 36 -3.88 -6.80 0.87
C SER A 36 -3.72 -5.50 1.67
N THR A 37 -2.78 -5.46 2.61
CA THR A 37 -2.50 -4.26 3.41
C THR A 37 -1.90 -3.16 2.54
N THR A 38 -1.01 -3.52 1.62
CA THR A 38 -0.37 -2.57 0.69
C THR A 38 -1.41 -1.95 -0.24
N ASP A 39 -2.27 -2.77 -0.85
CA ASP A 39 -3.35 -2.29 -1.72
C ASP A 39 -4.31 -1.34 -0.98
N SER A 40 -4.69 -1.70 0.24
CA SER A 40 -5.58 -0.89 1.07
C SER A 40 -4.95 0.46 1.46
N ALA A 41 -3.65 0.46 1.79
CA ALA A 41 -2.93 1.68 2.13
C ALA A 41 -2.79 2.62 0.93
N VAL A 42 -2.46 2.08 -0.25
CA VAL A 42 -2.35 2.87 -1.49
C VAL A 42 -3.71 3.46 -1.86
N ALA A 43 -4.79 2.67 -1.84
CA ALA A 43 -6.14 3.14 -2.12
C ALA A 43 -6.58 4.23 -1.12
N GLY A 44 -6.33 4.04 0.17
CA GLY A 44 -6.68 5.01 1.21
C GLY A 44 -5.93 6.34 1.06
N LEU A 45 -4.64 6.30 0.70
CA LEU A 45 -3.87 7.50 0.41
C LEU A 45 -4.42 8.24 -0.82
N GLN A 46 -4.74 7.53 -1.90
CA GLN A 46 -5.33 8.13 -3.10
C GLN A 46 -6.66 8.84 -2.82
N GLU A 47 -7.50 8.25 -1.96
CA GLU A 47 -8.77 8.85 -1.54
C GLU A 47 -8.56 10.13 -0.71
N GLN A 48 -7.71 10.07 0.31
CA GLN A 48 -7.40 11.24 1.15
C GLN A 48 -6.88 12.42 0.32
N ILE A 49 -6.07 12.13 -0.70
CA ILE A 49 -5.41 13.14 -1.52
C ILE A 49 -6.39 13.76 -2.52
N SER A 50 -7.30 12.94 -3.06
CA SER A 50 -8.42 13.43 -3.88
C SER A 50 -9.33 14.35 -3.05
N SER A 51 -9.63 13.99 -1.80
CA SER A 51 -10.43 14.83 -0.89
C SER A 51 -9.72 16.14 -0.53
N ALA A 52 -8.41 16.08 -0.29
CA ALA A 52 -7.60 17.27 -0.01
C ALA A 52 -7.57 18.21 -1.22
N GLN A 53 -7.38 17.67 -2.42
CA GLN A 53 -7.42 18.44 -3.68
C GLN A 53 -8.75 19.17 -3.84
N ALA A 54 -9.88 18.47 -3.71
CA ALA A 54 -11.21 19.08 -3.83
C ALA A 54 -11.41 20.21 -2.80
N SER A 55 -10.91 20.03 -1.58
CA SER A 55 -10.99 21.05 -0.53
C SER A 55 -10.16 22.29 -0.87
N VAL A 56 -8.96 22.11 -1.41
CA VAL A 56 -8.09 23.21 -1.82
C VAL A 56 -8.64 23.93 -3.05
N GLU A 57 -9.15 23.21 -4.04
CA GLU A 57 -9.83 23.80 -5.21
C GLU A 57 -11.04 24.65 -4.79
N SER A 58 -11.83 24.15 -3.83
CA SER A 58 -12.93 24.93 -3.25
C SER A 58 -12.44 26.21 -2.58
N ALA A 59 -11.34 26.15 -1.82
CA ALA A 59 -10.75 27.32 -1.16
C ALA A 59 -10.20 28.34 -2.17
N LEU A 60 -9.52 27.87 -3.23
CA LEU A 60 -9.03 28.71 -4.32
C LEU A 60 -10.17 29.41 -5.08
N HIS A 61 -11.28 28.69 -5.31
CA HIS A 61 -12.48 29.27 -5.88
C HIS A 61 -13.07 30.37 -5.00
N ALA A 62 -13.12 30.17 -3.68
CA ALA A 62 -13.60 31.17 -2.74
C ALA A 62 -12.69 32.42 -2.72
N VAL A 63 -11.36 32.24 -2.70
CA VAL A 63 -10.40 33.36 -2.80
C VAL A 63 -10.55 34.12 -4.12
N SER A 64 -10.78 33.42 -5.22
CA SER A 64 -11.03 34.03 -6.53
C SER A 64 -12.32 34.85 -6.56
N GLN A 65 -13.39 34.36 -5.91
CA GLN A 65 -14.65 35.09 -5.79
C GLN A 65 -14.49 36.33 -4.91
N GLU A 66 -13.80 36.21 -3.78
CA GLU A 66 -13.52 37.33 -2.87
C GLU A 66 -12.69 38.41 -3.57
N SER A 67 -11.64 38.01 -4.28
CA SER A 67 -10.81 38.92 -5.11
C SER A 67 -11.66 39.72 -6.10
N ARG A 68 -12.55 39.05 -6.84
CA ARG A 68 -13.46 39.72 -7.79
C ARG A 68 -14.44 40.65 -7.10
N SER A 69 -14.95 40.27 -5.93
CA SER A 69 -15.83 41.10 -5.11
C SER A 69 -15.12 42.39 -4.67
N VAL A 70 -13.88 42.29 -4.18
CA VAL A 70 -13.04 43.43 -3.81
C VAL A 70 -12.76 44.33 -5.02
N THR A 71 -12.38 43.76 -6.16
CA THR A 71 -12.16 44.52 -7.40
C THR A 71 -13.43 45.24 -7.87
N ALA A 72 -14.59 44.57 -7.81
CA ALA A 72 -15.86 45.19 -8.15
C ALA A 72 -16.23 46.34 -7.18
N SER A 73 -15.89 46.20 -5.89
CA SER A 73 -16.12 47.26 -4.90
C SER A 73 -15.34 48.54 -5.22
N PHE A 74 -14.13 48.43 -5.80
CA PHE A 74 -13.37 49.58 -6.28
C PHE A 74 -14.05 50.27 -7.47
N GLY A 75 -14.69 49.52 -8.36
CA GLY A 75 -15.44 50.07 -9.49
C GLY A 75 -16.71 50.84 -9.08
N GLY A 76 -17.26 50.56 -7.90
CA GLY A 76 -18.39 51.30 -7.31
C GLY A 76 -18.00 52.66 -6.70
N VAL A 77 -16.71 52.94 -6.55
CA VAL A 77 -16.19 54.19 -5.99
C VAL A 77 -15.76 55.13 -7.13
N GLN A 78 -16.18 56.39 -7.08
CA GLN A 78 -15.74 57.40 -8.04
C GLN A 78 -14.31 57.86 -7.73
N TRP A 79 -13.34 57.12 -8.24
CA TRP A 79 -11.92 57.52 -8.21
C TRP A 79 -11.64 58.57 -9.30
N THR A 80 -10.85 59.59 -8.96
CA THR A 80 -10.47 60.66 -9.89
C THR A 80 -8.96 60.71 -10.10
N GLY A 81 -8.51 61.02 -11.32
CA GLY A 81 -7.10 61.24 -11.64
C GLY A 81 -6.22 60.00 -11.40
N ALA A 82 -5.06 60.20 -10.78
CA ALA A 82 -4.07 59.14 -10.52
C ALA A 82 -4.62 57.97 -9.67
N ASN A 83 -5.55 58.24 -8.76
CA ASN A 83 -6.13 57.21 -7.89
C ASN A 83 -6.94 56.17 -8.68
N ARG A 84 -7.56 56.58 -9.80
CA ARG A 84 -8.31 55.65 -10.66
C ARG A 84 -7.37 54.67 -11.37
N ALA A 85 -6.30 55.20 -11.96
CA ALA A 85 -5.31 54.37 -12.65
C ALA A 85 -4.68 53.35 -11.69
N GLN A 86 -4.36 53.78 -10.47
CA GLN A 86 -3.80 52.91 -9.45
C GLN A 86 -4.79 51.82 -8.98
N ALA A 87 -6.08 52.14 -8.84
CA ALA A 87 -7.10 51.15 -8.48
C ALA A 87 -7.31 50.10 -9.59
N GLU A 88 -7.33 50.51 -10.85
CA GLU A 88 -7.44 49.61 -12.01
C GLU A 88 -6.20 48.70 -12.12
N GLU A 89 -4.99 49.23 -11.87
CA GLU A 89 -3.74 48.47 -11.83
C GLU A 89 -3.74 47.42 -10.71
N VAL A 90 -4.09 47.81 -9.48
CA VAL A 90 -4.15 46.90 -8.33
C VAL A 90 -5.17 45.78 -8.55
N GLY A 91 -6.34 46.09 -9.12
CA GLY A 91 -7.34 45.07 -9.44
C GLY A 91 -6.85 44.04 -10.47
N THR A 92 -6.13 44.50 -11.49
CA THR A 92 -5.55 43.64 -12.52
C THR A 92 -4.44 42.76 -11.96
N GLU A 93 -3.54 43.33 -11.16
CA GLU A 93 -2.45 42.61 -10.50
C GLU A 93 -2.98 41.56 -9.51
N LEU A 94 -4.05 41.89 -8.77
CA LEU A 94 -4.68 40.96 -7.84
C LEU A 94 -5.30 39.76 -8.57
N ASP A 95 -6.05 40.00 -9.65
CA ASP A 95 -6.64 38.91 -10.46
C ASP A 95 -5.55 38.03 -11.08
N ALA A 96 -4.48 38.62 -11.59
CA ALA A 96 -3.32 37.90 -12.12
C ALA A 96 -2.65 37.00 -11.07
N ARG A 97 -2.39 37.52 -9.86
CA ARG A 97 -1.75 36.75 -8.78
C ARG A 97 -2.63 35.61 -8.27
N VAL A 98 -3.93 35.84 -8.14
CA VAL A 98 -4.86 34.80 -7.70
C VAL A 98 -4.96 33.69 -8.75
N ASN A 99 -4.99 34.05 -10.03
CA ASN A 99 -5.01 33.08 -11.11
C ASN A 99 -3.70 32.28 -11.18
N GLU A 100 -2.54 32.95 -11.10
CA GLU A 100 -1.23 32.29 -11.06
C GLU A 100 -1.13 31.30 -9.89
N THR A 101 -1.57 31.71 -8.70
CA THR A 101 -1.59 30.84 -7.51
C THR A 101 -2.47 29.62 -7.72
N THR A 102 -3.64 29.81 -8.34
CA THR A 102 -4.59 28.73 -8.63
C THR A 102 -3.97 27.69 -9.56
N VAL A 103 -3.37 28.14 -10.68
CA VAL A 103 -2.69 27.27 -11.65
C VAL A 103 -1.55 26.50 -10.98
N ARG A 104 -0.70 27.20 -10.22
CA ARG A 104 0.45 26.58 -9.56
C ARG A 104 0.05 25.52 -8.55
N VAL A 105 -1.04 25.72 -7.81
CA VAL A 105 -1.55 24.72 -6.87
C VAL A 105 -2.09 23.49 -7.62
N GLN A 106 -2.80 23.68 -8.74
CA GLN A 106 -3.26 22.58 -9.56
C GLN A 106 -2.09 21.74 -10.10
N GLU A 107 -1.04 22.37 -10.62
CA GLU A 107 0.19 21.71 -11.08
C GLU A 107 0.89 20.89 -9.97
N ILE A 108 0.91 21.41 -8.74
CA ILE A 108 1.45 20.70 -7.58
C ILE A 108 0.62 19.44 -7.28
N PHE A 109 -0.71 19.53 -7.31
CA PHE A 109 -1.57 18.36 -7.08
C PHE A 109 -1.43 17.31 -8.20
N GLU A 110 -1.31 17.73 -9.46
CA GLU A 110 -1.07 16.82 -10.57
C GLU A 110 0.26 16.07 -10.40
N THR A 111 1.33 16.80 -10.05
CA THR A 111 2.65 16.20 -9.77
C THR A 111 2.57 15.22 -8.61
N PHE A 112 1.93 15.62 -7.52
CA PHE A 112 1.78 14.79 -6.33
C PHE A 112 0.99 13.50 -6.62
N ARG A 113 -0.07 13.58 -7.43
CA ARG A 113 -0.83 12.41 -7.90
C ARG A 113 0.01 11.47 -8.76
N ALA A 114 0.83 12.01 -9.66
CA ALA A 114 1.73 11.21 -10.47
C ALA A 114 2.76 10.47 -9.60
N ASP A 115 3.34 11.16 -8.61
CA ASP A 115 4.29 10.55 -7.67
C ASP A 115 3.65 9.46 -6.80
N LEU A 116 2.42 9.66 -6.34
CA LEU A 116 1.68 8.63 -5.59
C LEU A 116 1.33 7.43 -6.43
N ALA A 117 0.94 7.63 -7.68
CA ALA A 117 0.65 6.52 -8.59
C ALA A 117 1.93 5.69 -8.83
N ARG A 118 3.09 6.36 -9.01
CA ARG A 118 4.39 5.71 -9.14
C ARG A 118 4.76 4.93 -7.87
N LEU A 119 4.71 5.57 -6.70
CA LEU A 119 5.01 4.93 -5.41
C LEU A 119 4.07 3.75 -5.11
N GLY A 120 2.77 3.90 -5.41
CA GLY A 120 1.80 2.82 -5.28
C GLY A 120 2.12 1.63 -6.18
N GLY A 121 2.58 1.89 -7.40
CA GLY A 121 3.06 0.85 -8.32
C GLY A 121 4.30 0.11 -7.79
N GLU A 122 5.30 0.86 -7.31
CA GLU A 122 6.53 0.29 -6.73
C GLU A 122 6.24 -0.55 -5.48
N LEU A 123 5.36 -0.07 -4.59
CA LEU A 123 4.92 -0.81 -3.41
C LEU A 123 4.17 -2.09 -3.78
N ASN A 124 3.27 -2.03 -4.76
CA ASN A 124 2.54 -3.20 -5.23
C ASN A 124 3.47 -4.24 -5.88
N GLU A 125 4.50 -3.79 -6.61
CA GLU A 125 5.51 -4.69 -7.17
C GLU A 125 6.27 -5.44 -6.07
N VAL A 126 6.75 -4.72 -5.06
CA VAL A 126 7.44 -5.31 -3.89
C VAL A 126 6.52 -6.27 -3.14
N ALA A 127 5.25 -5.89 -2.91
CA ALA A 127 4.28 -6.74 -2.22
C ALA A 127 3.96 -8.01 -3.01
N THR A 128 3.86 -7.90 -4.34
CA THR A 128 3.66 -9.05 -5.24
C THR A 128 4.86 -10.00 -5.21
N GLN A 129 6.08 -9.46 -5.27
CA GLN A 129 7.31 -10.25 -5.18
C GLN A 129 7.40 -10.95 -3.81
N PHE A 130 7.10 -10.23 -2.72
CA PHE A 130 7.08 -10.80 -1.37
C PHE A 130 6.06 -11.94 -1.27
N ASN A 131 4.83 -11.74 -1.77
CA ASN A 131 3.80 -12.77 -1.77
C ASN A 131 4.22 -14.01 -2.57
N ALA A 132 4.86 -13.83 -3.73
CA ALA A 132 5.38 -14.94 -4.53
C ALA A 132 6.47 -15.73 -3.79
N VAL A 133 7.43 -15.03 -3.15
CA VAL A 133 8.49 -15.68 -2.36
C VAL A 133 7.91 -16.40 -1.14
N ALA A 134 6.95 -15.77 -0.45
CA ALA A 134 6.26 -16.38 0.70
C ALA A 134 5.47 -17.62 0.29
N GLY A 135 4.82 -17.61 -0.88
CA GLY A 135 4.17 -18.76 -1.48
C GLY A 135 5.14 -19.91 -1.76
N ALA A 136 6.25 -19.64 -2.44
CA ALA A 136 7.28 -20.65 -2.74
C ALA A 136 7.92 -21.22 -1.47
N ALA A 137 8.13 -20.39 -0.45
CA ALA A 137 8.62 -20.83 0.86
C ALA A 137 7.58 -21.71 1.57
N GLY A 138 6.29 -21.36 1.48
CA GLY A 138 5.18 -22.16 1.99
C GLY A 138 5.07 -23.53 1.33
N GLU A 139 5.17 -23.60 0.00
CA GLU A 139 5.22 -24.84 -0.76
C GLU A 139 6.42 -25.71 -0.38
N SER A 140 7.59 -25.09 -0.18
CA SER A 140 8.79 -25.80 0.27
C SER A 140 8.62 -26.39 1.67
N ALA A 141 8.01 -25.64 2.59
CA ALA A 141 7.70 -26.13 3.94
C ALA A 141 6.67 -27.27 3.92
N ALA A 142 5.64 -27.18 3.08
CA ALA A 142 4.67 -28.26 2.87
C ALA A 142 5.33 -29.53 2.29
N SER A 143 6.24 -29.38 1.31
CA SER A 143 7.01 -30.49 0.74
C SER A 143 7.90 -31.17 1.79
N LEU A 144 8.58 -30.39 2.63
CA LEU A 144 9.38 -30.92 3.75
C LEU A 144 8.51 -31.67 4.76
N SER A 145 7.35 -31.10 5.12
CA SER A 145 6.37 -31.77 5.99
C SER A 145 5.94 -33.13 5.43
N GLN A 146 5.61 -33.19 4.14
CA GLN A 146 5.24 -34.45 3.47
C GLN A 146 6.40 -35.46 3.47
N ALA A 147 7.62 -35.02 3.17
CA ALA A 147 8.80 -35.88 3.20
C ALA A 147 9.05 -36.45 4.60
N MET A 148 8.93 -35.64 5.65
CA MET A 148 9.06 -36.07 7.04
C MET A 148 7.96 -37.05 7.45
N ASN A 149 6.70 -36.79 7.08
CA ASN A 149 5.60 -37.73 7.32
C ASN A 149 5.82 -39.06 6.60
N SER A 150 6.32 -39.04 5.36
CA SER A 150 6.67 -40.27 4.64
C SER A 150 7.80 -41.03 5.33
N GLN A 151 8.82 -40.34 5.85
CA GLN A 151 9.89 -40.97 6.62
C GLN A 151 9.38 -41.57 7.93
N ALA A 152 8.49 -40.87 8.63
CA ALA A 152 7.86 -41.39 9.85
C ALA A 152 7.07 -42.69 9.57
N LEU A 153 6.30 -42.73 8.49
CA LEU A 153 5.55 -43.92 8.07
C LEU A 153 6.48 -45.08 7.69
N GLN A 154 7.55 -44.82 6.94
CA GLN A 154 8.54 -45.84 6.59
C GLN A 154 9.25 -46.38 7.84
N LEU A 155 9.61 -45.50 8.79
CA LEU A 155 10.24 -45.91 10.04
C LEU A 155 9.29 -46.79 10.86
N ASP A 156 8.01 -46.41 10.96
CA ASP A 156 6.99 -47.21 11.64
C ASP A 156 6.76 -48.58 10.96
N GLU A 157 6.71 -48.63 9.62
CA GLU A 157 6.59 -49.88 8.87
C GLU A 157 7.80 -50.80 9.09
N VAL A 158 9.02 -50.28 9.01
CA VAL A 158 10.25 -51.05 9.27
C VAL A 158 10.29 -51.53 10.72
N MET A 159 9.85 -50.72 11.67
CA MET A 159 9.82 -51.09 13.09
C MET A 159 8.77 -52.16 13.40
N ASN A 160 7.60 -52.10 12.77
CA ASN A 160 6.51 -53.04 13.02
C ASN A 160 6.60 -54.34 12.21
N THR A 161 7.24 -54.31 11.03
CA THR A 161 7.30 -55.46 10.12
C THR A 161 8.70 -56.04 9.90
N GLY A 162 9.76 -55.30 10.24
CA GLY A 162 11.15 -55.74 10.07
C GLY A 162 11.64 -55.78 8.61
N ILE A 163 10.84 -55.29 7.64
CA ILE A 163 11.14 -55.35 6.21
C ILE A 163 11.40 -53.93 5.69
N THR A 164 12.59 -53.67 5.16
CA THR A 164 12.83 -52.54 4.25
C THR A 164 12.50 -53.00 2.83
N ARG A 165 11.49 -52.41 2.19
CA ARG A 165 11.26 -52.64 0.75
C ARG A 165 12.41 -51.98 -0.03
N ALA A 166 13.20 -52.82 -0.71
CA ALA A 166 14.24 -52.44 -1.66
C ALA A 166 13.65 -52.01 -3.00
#